data_AF-A0A7S1MUN4-F1
#
_entry.id   AF-A0A7S1MUN4-F1
#
_cell.length_a   1.000
_cell.length_b   1.000
_cell.length_c   1.000
_cell.angle_alpha   90.00
_cell.angle_beta   90.00
_cell.angle_gamma   90.00
#
_symmetry.space_group_name_H-M   'P 1'
#
loop_
_entity.id
_entity.type
_entity.pdbx_description
1 polymer ?
#
loop_
_entity_poly.entity_id
_entity_poly.type
_entity_poly.pdbx_seq_one_letter_code
_entity_poly.pdbx_strand_id
1 'polypeptide(L)'
;AVTALVHLRAAILYFIDLSEQCGFTIKEQVSLFHNIKPLFEGKPLIVVFNKSDVKTTDMCTKDEKALIETLKGPTVTFLTCSTLNEEGVTGVKTVACDALLEQRVS
;
A
#
# COMPACT_ATOMS: atom_id res chain seq x y z
N ALA A 1 10.63 9.96 -12.43
CA ALA A 1 9.75 9.43 -11.37
C ALA A 1 10.53 9.07 -10.10
N VAL A 2 11.59 8.26 -10.19
CA VAL A 2 12.39 7.81 -9.02
C VAL A 2 12.96 8.96 -8.18
N THR A 3 13.46 10.04 -8.80
CA THR A 3 14.07 11.18 -8.09
C THR A 3 13.08 11.96 -7.22
N ALA A 4 11.81 12.03 -7.63
CA ALA A 4 10.75 12.73 -6.91
C ALA A 4 10.40 12.02 -5.59
N LEU A 5 10.46 10.67 -5.60
CA LEU A 5 10.20 9.84 -4.43
C LEU A 5 11.23 10.05 -3.32
N VAL A 6 12.43 10.53 -3.62
CA VAL A 6 13.46 10.80 -2.60
C VAL A 6 13.24 12.18 -1.96
N HIS A 7 12.96 13.22 -2.76
CA HIS A 7 13.02 14.61 -2.29
C HIS A 7 11.68 15.24 -1.88
N LEU A 8 10.54 14.68 -2.33
CA LEU A 8 9.23 15.22 -1.95
C LEU A 8 8.82 14.80 -0.55
N ARG A 9 8.38 15.77 0.27
CA ARG A 9 7.71 15.52 1.55
C ARG A 9 6.24 15.14 1.32
N ALA A 10 6.00 13.85 1.17
CA ALA A 10 4.69 13.29 0.87
C ALA A 10 4.49 11.96 1.59
N ALA A 11 3.23 11.59 1.80
CA ALA A 11 2.86 10.21 2.10
C ALA A 11 2.98 9.37 0.82
N ILE A 12 3.41 8.13 0.98
CA ILE A 12 3.54 7.15 -0.10
C ILE A 12 2.35 6.20 -0.01
N LEU A 13 1.57 6.09 -1.10
CA LEU A 13 0.55 5.07 -1.26
C LEU A 13 1.09 3.99 -2.20
N TYR A 14 1.18 2.77 -1.71
CA TYR A 14 1.61 1.61 -2.47
C TYR A 14 0.41 0.69 -2.73
N PHE A 15 -0.02 0.61 -3.98
CA PHE A 15 -1.20 -0.17 -4.35
C PHE A 15 -0.83 -1.61 -4.69
N ILE A 16 -1.58 -2.56 -4.13
CA ILE A 16 -1.50 -3.99 -4.43
C ILE A 16 -2.86 -4.45 -4.95
N ASP A 17 -2.86 -5.11 -6.09
CA ASP A 17 -4.04 -5.76 -6.66
C ASP A 17 -4.00 -7.25 -6.32
N LEU A 18 -4.77 -7.66 -5.31
CA LEU A 18 -4.83 -9.06 -4.87
C LEU A 18 -5.49 -9.99 -5.90
N SER A 19 -6.25 -9.42 -6.85
CA SER A 19 -6.90 -10.17 -7.93
C SER A 19 -5.94 -10.58 -9.05
N GLU A 20 -4.73 -10.01 -9.09
CA GLU A 20 -3.72 -10.25 -10.13
C GLU A 20 -4.15 -9.87 -11.57
N GLN A 21 -5.32 -9.25 -11.73
CA GLN A 21 -5.84 -8.76 -13.01
C GLN A 21 -4.97 -7.65 -13.63
N CYS A 22 -4.08 -7.03 -12.84
CA CYS A 22 -3.05 -6.13 -13.33
C CYS A 22 -1.94 -6.83 -14.14
N GLY A 23 -1.95 -8.17 -14.22
CA GLY A 23 -0.97 -8.97 -14.95
C GLY A 23 0.27 -9.37 -14.12
N PHE A 24 0.28 -9.09 -12.81
CA PHE A 24 1.38 -9.42 -11.91
C PHE A 24 0.88 -10.22 -10.71
N THR A 25 1.66 -11.23 -10.33
CA THR A 25 1.37 -12.05 -9.15
C THR A 25 1.54 -11.26 -7.86
N ILE A 26 0.88 -11.67 -6.78
CA ILE A 26 1.07 -11.07 -5.44
C ILE A 26 2.55 -11.13 -5.04
N LYS A 27 3.25 -12.21 -5.36
CA LYS A 27 4.68 -12.38 -5.08
C LYS A 27 5.53 -11.32 -5.78
N GLU A 28 5.27 -11.06 -7.06
CA GLU A 28 6.01 -10.04 -7.82
C GLU A 28 5.74 -8.63 -7.28
N GLN A 29 4.48 -8.32 -6.94
CA GLN A 29 4.10 -7.06 -6.31
C GLN A 29 4.82 -6.88 -4.96
N VAL A 30 4.82 -7.90 -4.11
CA VAL A 30 5.53 -7.88 -2.81
C VAL A 30 7.05 -7.75 -3.00
N SER A 31 7.63 -8.44 -3.97
CA SER A 31 9.06 -8.34 -4.27
C SER A 31 9.44 -6.93 -4.72
N LEU A 32 8.61 -6.28 -5.54
CA LEU A 32 8.82 -4.91 -5.97
C LEU A 32 8.79 -3.95 -4.77
N PHE A 33 7.82 -4.11 -3.87
CA PHE A 33 7.74 -3.32 -2.64
C PHE A 33 9.05 -3.36 -1.87
N HIS A 34 9.58 -4.55 -1.59
CA HIS A 34 10.85 -4.70 -0.85
C HIS A 34 12.04 -4.06 -1.57
N ASN A 35 12.09 -4.16 -2.89
CA ASN A 35 13.18 -3.57 -3.70
C ASN A 35 13.19 -2.04 -3.65
N ILE A 36 12.03 -1.40 -3.53
CA ILE A 36 11.93 0.07 -3.56
C ILE A 36 11.64 0.70 -2.19
N LYS A 37 11.33 -0.10 -1.17
CA LYS A 37 11.08 0.35 0.21
C LYS A 37 12.16 1.28 0.77
N PRO A 38 13.47 1.07 0.51
CA PRO A 38 14.50 2.00 0.98
C PRO A 38 14.33 3.44 0.47
N LEU A 39 13.64 3.63 -0.66
CA LEU A 39 13.36 4.97 -1.21
C LEU A 39 12.28 5.73 -0.43
N PHE A 40 11.55 5.04 0.46
CA PHE A 40 10.45 5.60 1.26
C PHE A 40 10.85 5.90 2.70
N GLU A 41 12.15 5.83 3.01
CA GLU A 41 12.65 6.07 4.36
C GLU A 41 12.26 7.48 4.85
N GLY A 42 11.80 7.54 6.11
CA GLY A 42 11.33 8.78 6.71
C GLY A 42 10.05 9.33 6.09
N LYS A 43 9.20 8.50 5.46
CA LYS A 43 7.88 8.92 4.93
C LYS A 43 6.78 7.97 5.42
N PRO A 44 5.55 8.47 5.65
CA PRO A 44 4.40 7.63 5.90
C PRO A 44 4.17 6.71 4.71
N LEU A 45 4.03 5.41 4.96
CA LEU A 45 3.86 4.40 3.93
C LEU A 45 2.54 3.66 4.14
N ILE A 46 1.60 3.84 3.22
CA ILE A 46 0.30 3.20 3.26
C ILE A 46 0.25 2.17 2.14
N VAL A 47 0.11 0.90 2.50
CA VAL A 47 -0.15 -0.18 1.53
C VAL A 47 -1.66 -0.31 1.38
N VAL A 48 -2.13 -0.16 0.14
CA VAL A 48 -3.55 -0.17 -0.21
C VAL A 48 -3.85 -1.41 -1.06
N PHE A 49 -4.65 -2.32 -0.53
CA PHE A 49 -5.17 -3.46 -1.29
C PHE A 49 -6.39 -3.01 -2.11
N ASN A 50 -6.17 -2.80 -3.41
CA ASN A 50 -7.21 -2.36 -4.34
C ASN A 50 -7.99 -3.56 -4.89
N LYS A 51 -9.16 -3.27 -5.49
CA LYS A 51 -10.12 -4.26 -6.02
C LYS A 51 -10.63 -5.24 -4.96
N SER A 52 -10.90 -4.72 -3.76
CA SER A 52 -11.46 -5.52 -2.67
C SER A 52 -12.84 -6.13 -3.00
N ASP A 53 -13.52 -5.60 -4.01
CA ASP A 53 -14.75 -6.17 -4.59
C ASP A 53 -14.52 -7.51 -5.33
N VAL A 54 -13.30 -7.76 -5.81
CA VAL A 54 -12.93 -8.99 -6.53
C VAL A 54 -12.28 -10.01 -5.60
N LYS A 55 -11.28 -9.58 -4.83
CA LYS A 55 -10.53 -10.46 -3.91
C LYS A 55 -10.07 -9.68 -2.69
N THR A 56 -10.47 -10.15 -1.52
CA THR A 56 -10.03 -9.61 -0.22
C THR A 56 -8.89 -10.42 0.36
N THR A 57 -8.23 -9.88 1.39
CA THR A 57 -7.17 -10.57 2.11
C THR A 57 -7.62 -11.89 2.74
N ASP A 58 -8.89 -12.02 3.11
CA ASP A 58 -9.43 -13.24 3.73
C ASP A 58 -9.53 -14.40 2.75
N MET A 59 -9.78 -14.09 1.47
CA MET A 59 -9.87 -15.04 0.36
C MET A 59 -8.49 -15.51 -0.13
N CYS A 60 -7.41 -14.87 0.33
CA CYS A 60 -6.04 -15.29 -0.01
C CYS A 60 -5.69 -16.63 0.68
N THR A 61 -4.89 -17.42 -0.03
CA THR A 61 -4.24 -18.63 0.46
C THR A 61 -3.29 -18.31 1.62
N LYS A 62 -2.87 -19.35 2.35
CA LYS A 62 -1.91 -19.20 3.46
C LYS A 62 -0.58 -18.62 3.00
N ASP A 63 -0.12 -19.01 1.82
CA ASP A 63 1.17 -18.55 1.27
C ASP A 63 1.10 -17.09 0.83
N GLU A 64 0.02 -16.68 0.17
CA GLU A 64 -0.23 -15.27 -0.16
C GLU A 64 -0.35 -14.40 1.10
N LYS A 65 -1.05 -14.88 2.13
CA LYS A 65 -1.12 -14.19 3.43
C LYS A 65 0.26 -14.04 4.04
N ALA A 66 1.09 -15.09 4.02
CA ALA A 66 2.46 -15.00 4.51
C ALA A 66 3.28 -13.94 3.75
N LEU A 67 3.10 -13.82 2.43
CA LEU A 67 3.74 -12.76 1.62
C LEU A 67 3.25 -11.37 2.04
N ILE A 68 1.94 -11.19 2.20
CA ILE A 68 1.34 -9.91 2.63
C ILE A 68 1.83 -9.51 4.02
N GLU A 69 1.96 -10.46 4.95
CA GLU A 69 2.49 -10.21 6.29
C GLU A 69 3.93 -9.66 6.25
N THR A 70 4.74 -10.02 5.25
CA THR A 70 6.10 -9.46 5.10
C THR A 70 6.12 -7.97 4.81
N LEU A 71 5.02 -7.41 4.28
CA LEU A 71 4.91 -5.99 4.00
C LEU A 71 4.72 -5.16 5.28
N LYS A 72 4.29 -5.79 6.38
CA LYS A 72 4.11 -5.10 7.66
C LYS A 72 5.43 -4.51 8.13
N GLY A 73 5.35 -3.37 8.81
CA GLY A 73 6.49 -2.68 9.37
C GLY A 73 6.04 -1.56 10.30
N PRO A 74 6.97 -0.97 11.06
CA PRO A 74 6.65 0.03 12.08
C PRO A 74 5.98 1.28 11.49
N THR A 75 6.23 1.59 10.22
CA THR A 75 5.71 2.77 9.51
C THR A 75 4.69 2.42 8.43
N VAL A 76 4.27 1.16 8.34
CA VAL A 76 3.39 0.67 7.28
C VAL A 76 1.98 0.47 7.78
N THR A 77 1.02 1.18 7.17
CA THR A 77 -0.42 1.01 7.44
C THR A 77 -1.08 0.28 6.29
N PHE A 78 -1.92 -0.70 6.60
CA PHE A 78 -2.69 -1.45 5.60
C PHE A 78 -4.10 -0.90 5.51
N LEU A 79 -4.58 -0.67 4.28
CA LEU A 79 -5.94 -0.30 3.98
C LEU A 79 -6.45 -1.09 2.79
N THR A 80 -7.76 -1.21 2.67
CA THR A 80 -8.44 -1.83 1.52
C THR A 80 -9.30 -0.79 0.83
N CYS A 81 -9.40 -0.87 -0.49
CA CYS A 81 -10.36 -0.06 -1.24
C CYS A 81 -10.84 -0.77 -2.51
N SER A 82 -12.01 -0.36 -3.00
CA SER A 82 -12.45 -0.62 -4.36
C SER A 82 -12.61 0.72 -5.08
N THR A 83 -11.87 0.88 -6.18
CA THR A 83 -12.02 2.04 -7.06
C THR A 83 -13.21 1.92 -8.00
N LEU A 84 -13.78 0.71 -8.14
CA LEU A 84 -14.99 0.48 -8.92
C LEU A 84 -16.25 0.92 -8.15
N ASN A 85 -16.30 0.56 -6.87
CA ASN A 85 -17.46 0.83 -6.01
C ASN A 85 -17.25 2.06 -5.11
N GLU A 86 -16.12 2.75 -5.25
CA GLU A 86 -15.65 3.89 -4.42
C GLU A 86 -15.51 3.58 -2.91
N GLU A 87 -15.62 2.31 -2.53
CA GLU A 87 -15.52 1.85 -1.16
C GLU A 87 -14.07 2.01 -0.63
N GLY A 88 -13.92 2.57 0.57
CA GLY A 88 -12.62 2.75 1.21
C GLY A 88 -11.74 3.86 0.63
N VAL A 89 -12.07 4.43 -0.54
CA VAL A 89 -11.27 5.49 -1.21
C VAL A 89 -11.14 6.73 -0.32
N THR A 90 -12.25 7.19 0.26
CA THR A 90 -12.24 8.33 1.19
C THR A 90 -11.44 8.01 2.46
N GLY A 91 -11.53 6.78 2.96
CA GLY A 91 -10.76 6.33 4.12
C GLY A 91 -9.26 6.38 3.87
N VAL A 92 -8.82 5.85 2.71
CA VAL A 92 -7.41 5.92 2.27
C VAL A 92 -6.92 7.36 2.19
N LYS A 93 -7.73 8.26 1.61
CA LYS A 93 -7.41 9.68 1.52
C LYS A 93 -7.21 10.30 2.91
N THR A 94 -8.17 10.11 3.82
CA THR A 94 -8.12 10.68 5.17
C THR A 94 -6.88 10.20 5.90
N VAL A 95 -6.64 8.88 5.95
CA VAL A 95 -5.48 8.30 6.65
C VAL A 95 -4.15 8.80 6.06
N ALA A 96 -4.05 8.89 4.73
CA ALA A 96 -2.84 9.41 4.10
C ALA A 96 -2.59 10.90 4.39
N CYS A 97 -3.65 11.71 4.43
CA CYS A 97 -3.56 13.12 4.81
C CYS A 97 -3.16 13.28 6.27
N ASP A 98 -3.80 12.54 7.18
CA ASP A 98 -3.54 12.63 8.62
C ASP A 98 -2.11 12.17 8.95
N ALA A 99 -1.66 11.04 8.39
CA ALA A 99 -0.30 10.55 8.59
C ALA A 99 0.77 11.53 8.07
N LEU A 100 0.48 12.25 6.98
CA LEU A 100 1.37 13.30 6.47
C LEU A 100 1.34 14.55 7.37
N LEU A 101 0.18 14.89 7.94
CA LEU A 101 0.04 16.03 8.84
C LEU A 101 0.78 15.76 10.16
N GLU A 102 0.59 14.60 10.79
CA GLU A 102 1.28 14.20 12.03
C GLU A 102 2.79 14.34 11.90
N GLN A 103 3.36 13.90 10.78
CA GLN A 103 4.78 14.04 10.50
C GLN A 103 5.24 15.50 10.30
N ARG A 104 4.34 16.42 9.95
CA ARG A 104 4.64 17.85 9.74
C ARG A 104 4.51 18.70 11.00
N VAL A 105 3.69 18.29 11.97
CA VAL A 105 3.47 19.04 13.22
C VAL A 105 4.35 18.54 14.37
N SER A 106 4.95 17.35 14.25
CA SER A 106 6.01 16.84 15.14
C SER A 106 7.38 17.41 14.80
#